data_AF-A0A426ZFB6-F1
#
_entry.id   AF-A0A426ZFB6-F1
#
_cell.length_a   1.000
_cell.length_b   1.000
_cell.length_c   1.000
_cell.angle_alpha   90.00
_cell.angle_beta   90.00
_cell.angle_gamma   90.00
#
_symmetry.space_group_name_H-M   'P 1'
#
loop_
_entity.id
_entity.type
_entity.pdbx_description
1 polymer ?
#
loop_
_entity_poly.entity_id
_entity_poly.type
_entity_poly.pdbx_seq_one_letter_code
_entity_poly.pdbx_strand_id
1 'polypeptide(L)'
;MKLADGLFLESCREVAKKYPGIKYNEIIVDNCCMQLVSKPEQFDVMVTPNLYGNLVANTAAGIAGGTGVMPGGNVGQDHAVFEQGASAGNVGNEKILEQKKANPVALLLSSAMMLRHLQFPSFADRLETAVKRVI
;
A
#
# COMPACT_ATOMS: atom_id res chain seq x y z
N MET A 1 -17.22 -14.68 4.91
CA MET A 1 -17.77 -15.68 3.95
C MET A 1 -17.04 -17.00 4.14
N LYS A 2 -17.69 -18.06 4.66
CA LYS A 2 -16.98 -19.26 5.14
C LYS A 2 -16.15 -19.99 4.07
N LEU A 3 -16.64 -20.05 2.83
CA LEU A 3 -15.96 -20.78 1.75
C LEU A 3 -14.88 -19.92 1.08
N ALA A 4 -15.22 -18.71 0.62
CA ALA A 4 -14.29 -17.84 -0.09
C ALA A 4 -13.13 -17.35 0.80
N ASP A 5 -13.44 -16.77 1.97
CA ASP A 5 -12.40 -16.30 2.90
C ASP A 5 -11.68 -17.49 3.55
N GLY A 6 -12.38 -18.61 3.73
CA GLY A 6 -11.79 -19.85 4.22
C GLY A 6 -10.68 -20.37 3.31
N LEU A 7 -10.93 -20.43 2.00
CA LEU A 7 -9.94 -20.82 1.00
C LEU A 7 -8.72 -19.88 0.99
N PHE A 8 -8.95 -18.57 1.12
CA PHE A 8 -7.87 -17.59 1.22
C PHE A 8 -6.99 -17.85 2.46
N LEU A 9 -7.60 -18.00 3.64
CA LEU A 9 -6.87 -18.29 4.88
C LEU A 9 -6.12 -19.62 4.83
N GLU A 10 -6.75 -20.67 4.28
CA GLU A 10 -6.09 -21.96 4.09
C GLU A 10 -4.85 -21.85 3.20
N SER A 11 -4.97 -21.15 2.07
CA SER A 11 -3.84 -20.88 1.16
C SER A 11 -2.71 -20.12 1.87
N CYS A 12 -3.04 -19.11 2.68
CA CYS A 12 -2.05 -18.39 3.48
C CYS A 12 -1.36 -19.30 4.51
N ARG A 13 -2.10 -20.16 5.22
CA ARG A 13 -1.54 -21.13 6.18
C ARG A 13 -0.59 -22.11 5.51
N GLU A 14 -0.91 -22.60 4.32
CA GLU A 14 -0.05 -23.51 3.56
C GLU A 14 1.27 -22.85 3.16
N VAL A 15 1.22 -21.60 2.70
CA VAL A 15 2.43 -20.83 2.36
C VAL A 15 3.23 -20.51 3.63
N ALA A 16 2.59 -20.13 4.73
CA ALA A 16 3.25 -19.82 6.00
C ALA A 16 4.11 -20.98 6.53
N LYS A 17 3.67 -22.24 6.35
CA LYS A 17 4.47 -23.43 6.71
C LYS A 17 5.82 -23.50 5.98
N LYS A 18 5.93 -22.89 4.79
CA LYS A 18 7.18 -22.83 4.01
C LYS A 18 8.14 -21.74 4.50
N TYR A 19 7.68 -20.82 5.36
CA TYR A 19 8.44 -19.70 5.89
C TYR A 19 8.38 -19.64 7.43
N PRO A 20 8.92 -20.64 8.15
CA PRO A 20 8.80 -20.73 9.61
C PRO A 20 9.49 -19.59 10.39
N GLY A 21 10.39 -18.84 9.73
CA GLY A 21 11.01 -17.65 10.31
C GLY A 21 10.10 -16.42 10.36
N ILE A 22 8.93 -16.46 9.73
CA ILE A 22 7.96 -15.36 9.69
C ILE A 22 6.77 -15.72 10.59
N LYS A 23 6.48 -14.86 11.58
CA LYS A 23 5.32 -15.05 12.46
C LYS A 23 4.03 -14.82 11.67
N TYR A 24 3.17 -15.84 11.62
CA TYR A 24 1.86 -15.77 10.99
C TYR A 24 0.75 -15.55 12.02
N ASN A 25 -0.12 -14.56 11.79
CA ASN A 25 -1.30 -14.29 12.59
C ASN A 25 -2.51 -14.01 11.69
N GLU A 26 -3.71 -14.22 12.20
CA GLU A 26 -4.97 -13.95 11.50
C GLU A 26 -5.83 -12.97 12.31
N ILE A 27 -6.51 -12.06 11.64
CA ILE A 27 -7.41 -11.09 12.25
C ILE A 27 -8.60 -10.84 11.31
N ILE A 28 -9.81 -10.75 11.86
CA ILE A 28 -11.01 -10.41 11.09
C ILE A 28 -10.95 -8.93 10.72
N VAL A 29 -11.42 -8.58 9.52
CA VAL A 29 -11.26 -7.23 8.92
C VAL A 29 -11.87 -6.11 9.77
N ASP A 30 -12.96 -6.36 10.49
CA ASP A 30 -13.59 -5.38 11.39
C ASP A 30 -12.68 -5.01 12.56
N ASN A 31 -12.18 -6.01 13.29
CA ASN A 31 -11.20 -5.84 14.35
C ASN A 31 -9.89 -5.26 13.79
N CYS A 32 -9.47 -5.69 12.61
CA CYS A 32 -8.30 -5.14 11.93
C CYS A 32 -8.39 -3.62 11.75
N CYS A 33 -9.51 -3.11 11.25
CA CYS A 33 -9.73 -1.68 11.09
C CYS A 33 -9.75 -0.94 12.45
N MET A 34 -10.38 -1.52 13.48
CA MET A 34 -10.35 -0.92 14.84
C MET A 34 -8.93 -0.84 15.41
N GLN A 35 -8.14 -1.90 15.23
CA GLN A 35 -6.76 -1.98 15.68
C GLN A 35 -5.84 -1.04 14.89
N LEU A 36 -6.05 -0.88 13.59
CA LEU A 36 -5.29 0.06 12.76
C LEU A 36 -5.43 1.49 13.26
N VAL A 37 -6.63 1.92 13.62
CA VAL A 37 -6.84 3.29 14.13
C VAL A 37 -6.34 3.45 15.56
N SER A 38 -6.40 2.39 16.38
CA SER A 38 -6.07 2.47 17.81
C SER A 38 -4.58 2.27 18.11
N LYS A 39 -3.93 1.34 17.39
CA LYS A 39 -2.54 0.93 17.63
C LYS A 39 -1.92 0.37 16.32
N PRO A 40 -1.68 1.23 15.31
CA PRO A 40 -1.20 0.80 13.99
C PRO A 40 0.19 0.15 14.01
N GLU A 41 1.05 0.49 14.98
CA GLU A 41 2.43 0.02 15.07
C GLU A 41 2.57 -1.48 15.39
N GLN A 42 1.47 -2.16 15.70
CA GLN A 42 1.47 -3.61 15.90
C GLN A 42 1.54 -4.40 14.59
N PHE A 43 1.25 -3.75 13.44
CA PHE A 43 1.24 -4.38 12.14
C PHE A 43 2.58 -4.23 11.43
N ASP A 44 2.98 -5.28 10.70
CA ASP A 44 4.17 -5.30 9.86
C ASP A 44 3.75 -5.50 8.39
N VAL A 45 3.58 -6.76 7.97
CA VAL A 45 3.06 -7.09 6.64
C VAL A 45 1.63 -7.60 6.74
N MET A 46 0.74 -7.06 5.91
CA MET A 46 -0.66 -7.44 5.85
C MET A 46 -0.99 -7.97 4.45
N VAL A 47 -1.63 -9.14 4.39
CA VAL A 47 -2.11 -9.74 3.14
C VAL A 47 -3.62 -9.95 3.23
N THR A 48 -4.34 -9.50 2.21
CA THR A 48 -5.80 -9.55 2.20
C THR A 48 -6.31 -9.79 0.77
N PRO A 49 -7.53 -10.33 0.60
CA PRO A 49 -8.26 -10.27 -0.66
C PRO A 49 -8.49 -8.82 -1.12
N ASN A 50 -8.80 -8.65 -2.41
CA ASN A 50 -8.89 -7.34 -3.09
C ASN A 50 -9.72 -6.29 -2.31
N LEU A 51 -10.98 -6.59 -2.00
CA LEU A 51 -11.88 -5.62 -1.33
C LEU A 51 -11.35 -5.17 0.04
N TYR A 52 -10.86 -6.11 0.85
CA TYR A 52 -10.33 -5.81 2.18
C TYR A 52 -9.03 -5.01 2.09
N GLY A 53 -8.22 -5.28 1.06
CA GLY A 53 -6.98 -4.53 0.79
C GLY A 53 -7.26 -3.06 0.54
N ASN A 54 -8.27 -2.73 -0.27
CA ASN A 54 -8.66 -1.34 -0.52
C ASN A 54 -9.11 -0.62 0.77
N LEU A 55 -9.88 -1.29 1.64
CA LEU A 55 -10.33 -0.72 2.91
C LEU A 55 -9.17 -0.47 3.88
N VAL A 56 -8.30 -1.47 4.04
CA VAL A 56 -7.12 -1.38 4.92
C VAL A 56 -6.14 -0.32 4.41
N ALA A 57 -5.84 -0.31 3.11
CA ALA A 57 -4.92 0.64 2.50
C ALA A 57 -5.41 2.09 2.62
N ASN A 58 -6.70 2.36 2.40
CA ASN A 58 -7.25 3.71 2.58
C ASN A 58 -7.25 4.15 4.06
N THR A 59 -7.52 3.22 4.99
CA THR A 59 -7.45 3.51 6.43
C THR A 59 -6.01 3.85 6.84
N ALA A 60 -5.04 3.04 6.40
CA ALA A 60 -3.62 3.29 6.63
C ALA A 60 -3.15 4.62 6.01
N ALA A 61 -3.58 4.92 4.77
CA ALA A 61 -3.30 6.19 4.12
C ALA A 61 -3.85 7.37 4.93
N GLY A 62 -5.09 7.26 5.44
CA GLY A 62 -5.69 8.28 6.31
C GLY A 62 -4.88 8.55 7.58
N ILE A 63 -4.40 7.47 8.24
CA ILE A 63 -3.55 7.57 9.44
C ILE A 63 -2.20 8.21 9.12
N ALA A 64 -1.61 7.89 7.96
CA ALA A 64 -0.28 8.35 7.56
C ALA A 64 -0.22 9.80 7.03
N GLY A 65 -1.36 10.50 6.91
CA GLY A 65 -1.41 11.89 6.42
C GLY A 65 -2.19 12.08 5.11
N GLY A 66 -2.91 11.06 4.66
CA GLY A 66 -3.83 11.09 3.52
C GLY A 66 -3.34 10.32 2.30
N THR A 67 -4.21 10.23 1.29
CA THR A 67 -3.92 9.46 0.07
C THR A 67 -2.77 10.04 -0.75
N GLY A 68 -2.52 11.35 -0.65
CA GLY A 68 -1.46 12.06 -1.40
C GLY A 68 -0.02 11.71 -0.99
N VAL A 69 0.16 10.96 0.10
CA VAL A 69 1.49 10.50 0.57
C VAL A 69 1.69 8.98 0.47
N MET A 70 0.68 8.23 0.00
CA MET A 70 0.72 6.77 -0.07
C MET A 70 1.18 6.28 -1.45
N PRO A 71 2.42 5.81 -1.61
CA PRO A 71 2.87 5.19 -2.85
C PRO A 71 2.27 3.79 -3.04
N GLY A 72 2.33 3.28 -4.27
CA GLY A 72 1.77 1.98 -4.64
C GLY A 72 2.39 1.40 -5.90
N GLY A 73 2.16 0.10 -6.09
CA GLY A 73 2.58 -0.62 -7.29
C GLY A 73 1.86 -1.95 -7.43
N ASN A 74 1.46 -2.24 -8.67
CA ASN A 74 0.88 -3.49 -9.11
C ASN A 74 1.99 -4.29 -9.80
N VAL A 75 2.42 -5.39 -9.19
CA VAL A 75 3.51 -6.23 -9.70
C VAL A 75 2.95 -7.58 -10.10
N GLY A 76 2.98 -7.88 -11.40
CA GLY A 76 2.65 -9.17 -11.96
C GLY A 76 3.89 -9.98 -12.32
N GLN A 77 3.67 -11.13 -12.98
CA GLN A 77 4.76 -12.00 -13.42
C GLN A 77 5.62 -11.37 -14.53
N ASP A 78 4.97 -10.77 -15.52
CA ASP A 78 5.65 -10.23 -16.72
C ASP A 78 5.70 -8.70 -16.77
N HIS A 79 4.83 -8.03 -15.99
CA HIS A 79 4.63 -6.59 -16.05
C HIS A 79 4.49 -5.99 -14.65
N ALA A 80 4.93 -4.74 -14.48
CA ALA A 80 4.74 -3.97 -13.27
C ALA A 80 4.27 -2.54 -13.61
N VAL A 81 3.30 -2.03 -12.85
CA VAL A 81 2.73 -0.69 -12.98
C VAL A 81 2.83 0.01 -11.63
N PHE A 82 3.44 1.19 -11.59
CA PHE A 82 3.60 1.97 -10.36
C PHE A 82 2.71 3.19 -10.41
N GLU A 83 1.88 3.36 -9.39
CA GLU A 83 0.84 4.38 -9.33
C GLU A 83 0.58 4.80 -7.88
N GLN A 84 -0.33 5.75 -7.66
CA GLN A 84 -0.71 6.16 -6.30
C GLN A 84 -1.41 4.99 -5.59
N GLY A 85 -0.98 4.66 -4.37
CA GLY A 85 -1.42 3.43 -3.67
C GLY A 85 -2.83 3.50 -3.09
N ALA A 86 -3.39 4.69 -2.95
CA ALA A 86 -4.75 4.91 -2.47
C ALA A 86 -5.50 5.86 -3.41
N SER A 87 -6.75 5.54 -3.71
CA SER A 87 -7.55 6.36 -4.61
C SER A 87 -7.81 7.74 -4.00
N ALA A 88 -7.39 8.80 -4.67
CA ALA A 88 -7.72 10.17 -4.29
C ALA A 88 -9.18 10.54 -4.63
N GLY A 89 -9.92 9.68 -5.33
CA GLY A 89 -11.33 9.87 -5.69
C GLY A 89 -11.61 11.07 -6.62
N ASN A 90 -10.57 11.76 -7.07
CA ASN A 90 -10.64 13.05 -7.74
C ASN A 90 -9.83 13.10 -9.05
N VAL A 91 -9.37 11.93 -9.51
CA VAL A 91 -8.67 11.76 -10.79
C VAL A 91 -9.57 12.28 -11.92
N GLY A 92 -9.03 13.16 -12.76
CA GLY A 92 -9.77 13.75 -13.89
C GLY A 92 -10.70 14.91 -13.52
N ASN A 93 -10.66 15.42 -12.28
CA ASN A 93 -11.44 16.61 -11.91
C ASN A 93 -10.77 17.90 -12.42
N GLU A 94 -11.32 18.48 -13.50
CA GLU A 94 -10.82 19.70 -14.15
C GLU A 94 -10.66 20.87 -13.16
N LYS A 95 -11.58 21.02 -12.20
CA LYS A 95 -11.50 22.10 -11.20
C LYS A 95 -10.27 21.99 -10.30
N ILE A 96 -9.79 20.77 -10.02
CA ILE A 96 -8.59 20.56 -9.20
C ILE A 96 -7.33 20.75 -10.05
N LEU A 97 -7.37 20.34 -11.32
CA LEU A 97 -6.28 20.56 -12.26
C LEU A 97 -5.97 22.05 -12.41
N GLU A 98 -7.00 22.89 -12.59
CA GLU A 98 -6.87 24.34 -12.70
C GLU A 98 -6.23 24.98 -11.45
N GLN A 99 -6.45 24.40 -10.27
CA GLN A 99 -5.91 24.92 -9.01
C GLN A 99 -4.40 24.69 -8.86
N LYS A 100 -3.81 23.71 -9.55
CA LYS A 100 -2.38 23.35 -9.46
C LYS A 100 -1.90 23.11 -8.01
N LYS A 101 -2.76 22.52 -7.17
CA LYS A 101 -2.50 22.24 -5.73
C LYS A 101 -2.32 20.76 -5.40
N ALA A 102 -2.23 19.89 -6.41
CA ALA A 102 -2.08 18.46 -6.18
C ALA A 102 -0.76 18.15 -5.46
N ASN A 103 -0.82 17.29 -4.44
CA ASN A 103 0.38 16.80 -3.74
C ASN A 103 1.06 15.71 -4.59
N PRO A 104 2.30 15.92 -5.08
CA PRO A 104 2.97 14.95 -5.96
C PRO A 104 3.70 13.84 -5.20
N VAL A 105 3.73 13.87 -3.86
CA VAL A 105 4.57 12.99 -3.03
C VAL A 105 4.33 11.50 -3.33
N ALA A 106 3.07 11.05 -3.31
CA ALA A 106 2.76 9.64 -3.60
C ALA A 106 3.29 9.17 -4.96
N LEU A 107 3.12 9.98 -6.01
CA LEU A 107 3.58 9.63 -7.36
C LEU A 107 5.11 9.60 -7.46
N LEU A 108 5.80 10.54 -6.82
CA LEU A 108 7.26 10.56 -6.76
C LEU A 108 7.81 9.34 -6.00
N LEU A 109 7.18 8.96 -4.89
CA LEU A 109 7.56 7.77 -4.13
C LEU A 109 7.23 6.47 -4.88
N SER A 110 6.12 6.40 -5.61
CA SER A 110 5.83 5.28 -6.52
C SER A 110 6.87 5.18 -7.65
N SER A 111 7.35 6.32 -8.15
CA SER A 111 8.46 6.34 -9.12
C SER A 111 9.78 5.84 -8.51
N ALA A 112 10.03 6.10 -7.22
CA ALA A 112 11.15 5.51 -6.50
C ALA A 112 11.01 3.98 -6.40
N MET A 113 9.80 3.47 -6.12
CA MET A 113 9.53 2.02 -6.14
C MET A 113 9.81 1.41 -7.53
N MET A 114 9.39 2.10 -8.60
CA MET A 114 9.68 1.70 -9.98
C MET A 114 11.20 1.63 -10.25
N LEU A 115 11.95 2.65 -9.84
CA LEU A 115 13.40 2.67 -10.00
C LEU A 115 14.08 1.50 -9.27
N ARG A 116 13.60 1.14 -8.06
CA ARG A 116 14.08 -0.06 -7.35
C ARG A 116 13.75 -1.34 -8.12
N HIS A 117 12.54 -1.44 -8.68
CA HIS A 117 12.13 -2.59 -9.48
C HIS A 117 13.02 -2.77 -10.73
N LEU A 118 13.37 -1.66 -11.39
CA LEU A 118 14.29 -1.60 -12.53
C LEU A 118 15.78 -1.80 -12.17
N GLN A 119 16.11 -2.14 -10.92
CA GLN A 119 17.49 -2.32 -10.44
C GLN A 119 18.34 -1.04 -10.46
N PHE A 120 17.70 0.12 -10.21
CA PHE A 120 18.35 1.43 -10.09
C PHE A 120 18.24 2.02 -8.66
N PRO A 121 18.78 1.34 -7.62
CA PRO A 121 18.58 1.74 -6.22
C PRO A 121 19.16 3.12 -5.89
N SER A 122 20.31 3.49 -6.46
CA SER A 122 20.94 4.79 -6.19
C SER A 122 20.09 5.98 -6.65
N PHE A 123 19.36 5.83 -7.77
CA PHE A 123 18.43 6.84 -8.25
C PHE A 123 17.17 6.89 -7.39
N ALA A 124 16.66 5.73 -6.98
CA ALA A 124 15.54 5.64 -6.05
C ALA A 124 15.86 6.33 -4.71
N ASP A 125 17.02 6.02 -4.12
CA ASP A 125 17.46 6.60 -2.85
C ASP A 125 17.59 8.12 -2.95
N ARG A 126 18.16 8.63 -4.05
CA ARG A 126 18.26 10.08 -4.28
C ARG A 126 16.90 10.75 -4.35
N LEU A 127 15.95 10.17 -5.09
CA LEU A 127 14.59 10.71 -5.21
C LEU A 127 13.87 10.68 -3.88
N GLU A 128 13.88 9.53 -3.20
CA GLU A 128 13.24 9.34 -1.90
C GLU A 128 13.82 10.28 -0.83
N THR A 129 15.14 10.44 -0.78
CA THR A 129 15.82 11.36 0.14
C THR A 129 15.44 12.82 -0.15
N ALA A 130 15.36 13.21 -1.42
CA ALA A 130 14.97 14.56 -1.81
C ALA A 130 13.53 14.86 -1.40
N VAL A 131 12.59 13.93 -1.61
CA VAL A 131 11.20 14.07 -1.18
C VAL A 131 11.10 14.16 0.34
N LYS A 132 11.78 13.25 1.07
CA LYS A 132 11.80 13.24 2.54
C LYS A 132 12.42 14.48 3.18
N ARG A 133 13.29 15.20 2.47
CA ARG A 133 13.89 16.44 2.99
C ARG A 133 12.92 17.63 2.94
N VAL A 134 11.90 17.57 2.09
CA VAL A 134 10.95 18.66 1.86
C VAL A 134 9.72 18.54 2.76
N ILE A 135 9.30 17.31 3.07
CA ILE A 135 8.19 17.00 4.00
C ILE A 135 8.68 16.92 5.44
#